data_AF-V8AMW1-F1
#
_entry.id   AF-V8AMW1-F1
#
_cell.length_a   1.000
_cell.length_b   1.000
_cell.length_c   1.000
_cell.angle_alpha   90.00
_cell.angle_beta   90.00
_cell.angle_gamma   90.00
#
_symmetry.space_group_name_H-M   'P 1'
#
loop_
_entity.id
_entity.type
_entity.pdbx_description
1 polymer ?
#
loop_
_entity_poly.entity_id
_entity_poly.type
_entity_poly.pdbx_seq_one_letter_code
_entity_poly.pdbx_strand_id
1 'polypeptide(L)'
;MTKTKLQIMREKKGLTIRELAEKAAWHQEKKQPSIGVILHFENSIRKIEGENVVAPRPRKIYEYKSIAQALGCSVNELVET
;
A
#
# COMPACT_ATOMS: atom_id res chain seq x y z
N MET A 1 2.04 16.63 -11.30
CA MET A 1 1.40 16.11 -10.07
C MET A 1 2.47 15.96 -9.02
N THR A 2 2.15 16.32 -7.77
CA THR A 2 3.04 16.08 -6.63
C THR A 2 2.95 14.62 -6.22
N LYS A 3 4.08 13.95 -5.98
CA LYS A 3 4.10 12.58 -5.46
C LYS A 3 3.47 12.55 -4.07
N THR A 4 2.71 11.50 -3.78
CA THR A 4 2.12 11.29 -2.45
C THR A 4 3.18 10.85 -1.45
N LYS A 5 2.89 10.99 -0.14
CA LYS A 5 3.77 10.50 0.93
C LYS A 5 4.04 9.01 0.80
N LEU A 6 3.02 8.22 0.44
CA LEU A 6 3.17 6.79 0.18
C LEU A 6 4.15 6.53 -0.98
N GLN A 7 3.97 7.22 -2.11
CA GLN A 7 4.84 7.07 -3.28
C GLN A 7 6.29 7.39 -2.93
N ILE A 8 6.54 8.49 -2.23
CA ILE A 8 7.89 8.91 -1.82
C ILE A 8 8.52 7.84 -0.90
N MET A 9 7.78 7.32 0.08
CA MET A 9 8.29 6.32 1.02
C MET A 9 8.57 4.98 0.33
N ARG A 10 7.69 4.54 -0.58
CA ARG A 10 7.87 3.32 -1.37
C ARG A 10 9.12 3.41 -2.25
N GLU A 11 9.28 4.51 -2.98
CA GLU A 11 10.44 4.75 -3.84
C GLU A 11 11.74 4.87 -3.05
N LYS A 12 11.72 5.50 -1.86
CA LYS A 12 12.88 5.56 -0.94
C LYS A 12 13.31 4.17 -0.48
N LYS A 13 12.40 3.22 -0.39
CA LYS A 13 12.67 1.80 -0.07
C LYS A 13 13.04 0.96 -1.30
N GLY A 14 13.06 1.56 -2.50
CA GLY A 14 13.38 0.87 -3.75
C GLY A 14 12.32 -0.17 -4.17
N LEU A 15 11.07 -0.01 -3.71
CA LEU A 15 10.01 -0.99 -3.97
C LEU A 15 9.15 -0.58 -5.17
N THR A 16 8.81 -1.55 -6.01
CA THR A 16 7.68 -1.43 -6.94
C THR A 16 6.36 -1.50 -6.18
N ILE A 17 5.26 -1.06 -6.82
CA ILE A 17 3.90 -1.20 -6.26
C ILE A 17 3.60 -2.67 -5.97
N ARG A 18 3.99 -3.57 -6.88
CA ARG A 18 3.75 -5.01 -6.76
C ARG A 18 4.46 -5.61 -5.55
N GLU A 19 5.74 -5.31 -5.37
CA GLU A 19 6.51 -5.81 -4.23
C GLU A 19 5.97 -5.28 -2.89
N LEU A 20 5.55 -4.00 -2.85
CA LEU A 20 4.91 -3.44 -1.66
C LEU A 20 3.58 -4.14 -1.38
N ALA A 21 2.78 -4.43 -2.41
CA ALA A 21 1.51 -5.14 -2.28
C ALA A 21 1.70 -6.55 -1.73
N GLU A 22 2.71 -7.29 -2.22
CA GLU A 22 3.04 -8.63 -1.74
C GLU A 22 3.47 -8.63 -0.26
N LYS A 23 4.31 -7.66 0.13
CA LYS A 23 4.69 -7.48 1.54
C LYS A 23 3.49 -7.14 2.40
N ALA A 24 2.63 -6.21 1.98
CA ALA A 24 1.44 -5.82 2.73
C ALA A 24 0.46 -7.00 2.87
N ALA A 25 0.28 -7.79 1.82
CA ALA A 25 -0.53 -9.01 1.81
C ALA A 25 0.01 -10.07 2.78
N TRP A 26 1.33 -10.26 2.85
CA TRP A 26 1.97 -11.12 3.83
C TRP A 26 1.73 -10.64 5.26
N HIS A 27 1.85 -9.34 5.51
CA HIS A 27 1.59 -8.75 6.83
C HIS A 27 0.14 -8.92 7.27
N GLN A 28 -0.80 -8.91 6.33
CA GLN A 28 -2.22 -9.13 6.57
C GLN A 28 -2.54 -10.58 6.92
N GLU A 29 -2.17 -11.53 6.05
CA GLU A 29 -2.60 -12.93 6.22
C GLU A 29 -1.70 -13.73 7.16
N LYS A 30 -0.45 -13.29 7.39
CA LYS A 30 0.58 -14.04 8.14
C LYS A 30 0.88 -15.43 7.57
N LYS A 31 0.55 -15.65 6.30
CA LYS A 31 0.79 -16.85 5.49
C LYS A 31 0.96 -16.42 4.03
N GLN A 32 1.22 -17.39 3.14
CA GLN A 32 1.29 -17.13 1.70
C GLN A 32 -0.04 -16.53 1.20
N PRO A 33 -0.05 -15.24 0.79
CA PRO A 33 -1.28 -14.57 0.41
C PRO A 33 -1.79 -15.07 -0.94
N SER A 34 -3.10 -15.11 -1.09
CA SER A 34 -3.71 -15.38 -2.39
C SER A 34 -3.44 -14.24 -3.38
N ILE A 35 -3.48 -14.56 -4.68
CA ILE A 35 -3.32 -13.55 -5.74
C ILE A 35 -4.38 -12.42 -5.63
N GLY A 36 -5.60 -12.75 -5.20
CA GLY A 36 -6.67 -11.78 -5.01
C GLY A 36 -6.34 -10.74 -3.93
N VAL A 37 -5.71 -11.16 -2.83
CA VAL A 37 -5.30 -10.23 -1.77
C VAL A 37 -4.13 -9.36 -2.22
N ILE A 38 -3.18 -9.90 -2.98
CA ILE A 38 -2.08 -9.09 -3.53
C ILE A 38 -2.65 -8.03 -4.49
N LEU A 39 -3.58 -8.40 -5.38
CA LEU A 39 -4.22 -7.46 -6.31
C LEU A 39 -5.06 -6.39 -5.58
N HIS A 40 -5.72 -6.75 -4.46
CA HIS A 40 -6.42 -5.77 -3.61
C HIS A 40 -5.45 -4.71 -3.07
N PHE A 41 -4.29 -5.12 -2.57
CA PHE A 41 -3.27 -4.17 -2.11
C PHE A 41 -2.68 -3.36 -3.25
N GLU A 42 -2.41 -3.97 -4.39
CA GLU A 42 -1.86 -3.28 -5.55
C GLU A 42 -2.80 -2.14 -5.99
N ASN A 43 -4.09 -2.43 -6.14
CA ASN A 43 -5.10 -1.42 -6.46
C ASN A 43 -5.24 -0.35 -5.36
N SER A 44 -5.13 -0.74 -4.10
CA SER A 44 -5.16 0.20 -2.97
C SER A 44 -3.98 1.17 -3.01
N ILE A 45 -2.77 0.67 -3.24
CA ILE A 45 -1.56 1.49 -3.34
C ILE A 45 -1.67 2.44 -4.54
N ARG A 46 -2.01 1.93 -5.73
CA ARG A 46 -2.25 2.74 -6.93
C ARG A 46 -3.25 3.88 -6.66
N LYS A 47 -4.37 3.56 -6.02
CA LYS A 47 -5.41 4.55 -5.67
C LYS A 47 -4.88 5.61 -4.70
N ILE A 48 -4.11 5.21 -3.69
CA ILE A 48 -3.50 6.13 -2.71
C ILE A 48 -2.47 7.03 -3.40
N GLU A 49 -1.67 6.48 -4.31
CA GLU A 49 -0.67 7.23 -5.08
C GLU A 49 -1.28 8.14 -6.16
N GLY A 50 -2.61 8.13 -6.31
CA GLY A 50 -3.32 9.03 -7.20
C GLY A 50 -3.55 8.47 -8.61
N GLU A 51 -3.26 7.19 -8.85
CA GLU A 51 -3.62 6.53 -10.11
C GLU A 51 -5.14 6.40 -10.23
N ASN A 52 -5.65 6.56 -11.46
CA ASN A 52 -7.06 6.41 -11.75
C ASN A 52 -7.46 4.94 -11.90
N VAL A 53 -7.49 4.21 -10.79
CA VAL A 53 -7.97 2.82 -10.72
C VAL A 53 -9.42 2.74 -10.25
N VAL A 54 -10.20 1.85 -10.86
CA VAL A 54 -11.58 1.51 -10.48
C VAL A 54 -11.52 0.56 -9.28
N ALA A 55 -11.25 1.11 -8.11
CA ALA A 55 -11.21 0.39 -6.84
C ALA A 55 -11.83 1.25 -5.73
N PRO A 56 -12.43 0.63 -4.70
CA PRO A 56 -12.90 1.34 -3.51
C PRO A 56 -11.78 2.16 -2.88
N ARG A 57 -12.13 3.27 -2.21
CA ARG A 57 -11.14 4.00 -1.40
C ARG A 57 -10.61 3.07 -0.29
N PRO A 58 -9.28 2.89 -0.19
CA PRO A 58 -8.71 2.05 0.87
C PRO A 58 -8.98 2.64 2.25
N ARG A 59 -9.24 1.77 3.23
CA ARG A 59 -9.60 2.18 4.58
C ARG A 59 -8.34 2.42 5.39
N LYS A 60 -8.34 3.49 6.19
CA LYS A 60 -7.22 3.86 7.09
C LYS A 60 -6.88 2.79 8.14
N ILE A 61 -7.79 1.82 8.36
CA ILE A 61 -7.66 0.82 9.42
C ILE A 61 -6.89 -0.42 8.96
N TYR A 62 -7.13 -0.87 7.72
CA TYR A 62 -6.66 -2.17 7.26
C TYR A 62 -5.56 -2.04 6.22
N GLU A 63 -5.90 -1.47 5.06
CA GLU A 63 -4.96 -1.35 3.95
C GLU A 63 -3.76 -0.49 4.36
N TYR A 64 -4.02 0.68 4.93
CA TYR A 64 -2.96 1.57 5.43
C TYR A 64 -2.10 0.93 6.51
N LYS A 65 -2.69 0.16 7.43
CA LYS A 65 -1.94 -0.49 8.52
C LYS A 65 -0.98 -1.56 7.97
N SER A 66 -1.45 -2.39 7.05
CA SER A 66 -0.61 -3.42 6.43
C SER A 66 0.47 -2.83 5.54
N ILE A 67 0.17 -1.75 4.80
CA ILE A 67 1.16 -1.02 4.00
C ILE A 67 2.22 -0.35 4.89
N ALA A 68 1.80 0.29 5.98
CA ALA A 68 2.71 0.92 6.94
C ALA A 68 3.65 -0.12 7.59
N GLN A 69 3.12 -1.28 7.98
CA GLN A 69 3.95 -2.39 8.47
C GLN A 69 4.95 -2.88 7.42
N ALA A 70 4.54 -3.03 6.16
CA ALA A 70 5.41 -3.46 5.07
C ALA A 70 6.55 -2.45 4.78
N LEU A 71 6.31 -1.16 5.01
CA LEU A 71 7.31 -0.10 4.86
C LEU A 71 8.15 0.15 6.14
N GLY A 72 7.73 -0.42 7.27
CA GLY A 72 8.34 -0.18 8.57
C GLY A 72 8.12 1.25 9.08
N CYS A 73 6.93 1.82 8.85
CA CYS A 73 6.54 3.17 9.31
C CYS A 73 5.16 3.16 9.98
N SER A 74 4.70 4.33 10.40
CA SER A 74 3.34 4.54 10.93
C SER A 74 2.35 4.95 9.82
N VAL A 75 1.05 4.74 10.06
CA VAL A 75 -0.01 5.15 9.13
C VAL A 75 -0.01 6.68 8.89
N ASN A 76 0.30 7.47 9.92
CA ASN A 76 0.30 8.92 9.84
C ASN A 76 1.36 9.46 8.87
N GLU A 77 2.45 8.73 8.67
CA GLU A 77 3.49 9.07 7.70
C GLU A 77 3.05 8.81 6.25
N LEU A 78 1.97 8.05 6.02
CA LEU A 78 1.48 7.70 4.69
C LEU A 78 0.24 8.51 4.26
N VAL A 79 -0.46 9.14 5.20
CA VAL A 79 -1.74 9.82 4.95
C VAL A 79 -1.50 11.30 4.66
N GLU A 80 -2.14 11.81 3.62
CA GLU A 80 -2.22 13.25 3.36
C GLU A 80 -3.13 13.93 4.40
N THR A 81 -2.63 15.00 5.00
CA THR A 81 -3.33 15.82 6.01
C THR A 81 -4.21 16.87 5.35
#